data_AF-A0A6S6M875-F1
#
_entry.id   AF-A0A6S6M875-F1
#
_cell.length_a   1.000
_cell.length_b   1.000
_cell.length_c   1.000
_cell.angle_alpha   90.00
_cell.angle_beta   90.00
_cell.angle_gamma   90.00
#
_symmetry.space_group_name_H-M   'P 1'
#
loop_
_entity.id
_entity.type
_entity.pdbx_description
1 polymer ?
#
loop_
_entity_poly.entity_id
_entity_poly.type
_entity_poly.pdbx_seq_one_letter_code
_entity_poly.pdbx_strand_id
1 'polypeptide(L)'
;MPQPTPAPVQVVISTSGPAPDTVLYAAQFTLALPRVLTVPGTAGELLSPGVLQPALGGSFAGAGLVDAGAQPGQVLLVNISRHGGFTVGPLATLNCTLAPGAGVASSEIVLSGFSARDSNGAPIAGIVPHLALKTQ
;
A
#
# COMPACT_ATOMS: atom_id res chain seq x y z
N MET A 1 -31.36 15.11 -9.49
CA MET A 1 -29.90 15.24 -9.29
C MET A 1 -29.25 13.92 -9.64
N PRO A 2 -28.07 13.88 -10.28
CA PRO A 2 -27.34 12.63 -10.44
C PRO A 2 -26.99 12.07 -9.06
N GLN A 3 -27.21 10.78 -8.84
CA GLN A 3 -26.77 10.11 -7.62
C GLN A 3 -25.24 10.04 -7.64
N PRO A 4 -24.54 10.44 -6.57
CA PRO A 4 -23.09 10.29 -6.53
C PRO A 4 -22.74 8.81 -6.67
N THR A 5 -21.76 8.51 -7.51
CA THR A 5 -21.29 7.15 -7.81
C THR A 5 -19.96 6.92 -7.09
N PRO A 6 -19.64 5.69 -6.65
CA PRO A 6 -18.31 5.39 -6.13
C PRO A 6 -17.23 5.69 -7.19
N ALA A 7 -16.12 6.28 -6.76
CA ALA A 7 -15.03 6.67 -7.65
C ALA A 7 -13.77 5.81 -7.41
N PRO A 8 -13.05 5.37 -8.45
CA PRO A 8 -11.78 4.67 -8.27
C PRO A 8 -10.71 5.60 -7.72
N VAL A 9 -9.94 5.11 -6.75
CA VAL A 9 -8.84 5.84 -6.13
C VAL A 9 -7.65 4.90 -5.98
N GLN A 10 -6.45 5.43 -6.16
CA GLN A 10 -5.21 4.68 -6.00
C GLN A 10 -4.38 5.27 -4.85
N VAL A 11 -3.99 4.40 -3.93
CA VAL A 11 -3.00 4.73 -2.89
C VAL A 11 -1.64 4.27 -3.40
N VAL A 12 -0.76 5.22 -3.66
CA VAL A 12 0.61 4.97 -4.13
C VAL A 12 1.55 4.97 -2.93
N ILE A 13 2.25 3.86 -2.76
CA ILE A 13 3.29 3.70 -1.74
C ILE A 13 4.65 3.80 -2.42
N SER A 14 5.50 4.67 -1.91
CA SER A 14 6.90 4.81 -2.33
C SER A 14 7.82 4.89 -1.12
N THR A 15 9.12 4.86 -1.37
CA THR A 15 10.17 5.01 -0.36
C THR A 15 11.22 6.01 -0.82
N SER A 16 11.84 6.66 0.15
CA SER A 16 13.10 7.38 -0.03
C SER A 16 14.12 6.84 0.96
N GLY A 17 15.40 6.89 0.58
CA GLY A 17 16.50 6.51 1.45
C GLY A 17 17.59 7.58 1.48
N PRO A 18 18.66 7.34 2.25
CA PRO A 18 19.81 8.25 2.33
C PRO A 18 20.53 8.41 0.98
N ALA A 19 20.45 7.40 0.11
CA ALA A 19 20.95 7.44 -1.26
C ALA A 19 19.88 6.91 -2.24
N PRO A 20 19.77 7.49 -3.45
CA PRO A 20 18.76 7.09 -4.44
C PRO A 20 18.95 5.66 -4.99
N ASP A 21 20.17 5.13 -4.89
CA ASP A 21 20.57 3.79 -5.31
C ASP A 21 20.52 2.76 -4.17
N THR A 22 20.01 3.13 -2.99
CA THR A 22 19.84 2.18 -1.88
C THR A 22 18.94 1.03 -2.29
N VAL A 23 19.47 -0.20 -2.27
CA VAL A 23 18.76 -1.42 -2.68
C VAL A 23 18.06 -2.05 -1.48
N LEU A 24 16.77 -2.33 -1.66
CA LEU A 24 15.90 -3.03 -0.72
C LEU A 24 15.59 -4.42 -1.27
N TYR A 25 15.56 -5.42 -0.40
CA TYR A 25 15.16 -6.79 -0.77
C TYR A 25 13.78 -7.14 -0.24
N ALA A 26 13.34 -6.46 0.82
CA ALA A 26 11.96 -6.52 1.28
C ALA A 26 11.52 -5.21 1.94
N ALA A 27 10.20 -4.99 2.00
CA ALA A 27 9.56 -3.93 2.76
C ALA A 27 8.27 -4.48 3.38
N GLN A 28 8.10 -4.27 4.68
CA GLN A 28 6.90 -4.63 5.42
C GLN A 28 6.30 -3.39 6.09
N PHE A 29 4.98 -3.30 6.12
CA PHE A 29 4.27 -2.23 6.83
C PHE A 29 2.79 -2.58 7.03
N THR A 30 2.15 -1.84 7.92
CA THR A 30 0.69 -1.85 8.10
C THR A 30 0.10 -0.60 7.50
N LEU A 31 -0.94 -0.73 6.68
CA LEU A 31 -1.66 0.37 6.06
C LEU A 31 -3.10 0.41 6.59
N ALA A 32 -3.44 1.46 7.35
CA ALA A 32 -4.80 1.71 7.80
C ALA A 32 -5.46 2.76 6.91
N LEU A 33 -6.58 2.40 6.32
CA LEU A 33 -7.37 3.23 5.42
C LEU A 33 -8.47 3.97 6.19
N PRO A 34 -8.92 5.15 5.74
CA PRO A 34 -10.07 5.82 6.30
C PRO A 34 -11.38 5.12 5.90
N ARG A 35 -12.45 5.35 6.68
CA ARG A 35 -13.80 4.80 6.46
C ARG A 35 -14.51 5.26 5.17
N VAL A 36 -13.85 6.05 4.33
CA VAL A 36 -14.37 6.45 3.02
C VAL A 36 -13.74 5.64 1.89
N LEU A 37 -12.67 4.89 2.18
CA LEU A 37 -12.01 4.00 1.24
C LEU A 37 -12.35 2.55 1.56
N THR A 38 -12.67 1.81 0.51
CA THR A 38 -12.89 0.36 0.54
C THR A 38 -11.95 -0.30 -0.45
N VAL A 39 -11.27 -1.35 -0.01
CA VAL A 39 -10.48 -2.23 -0.89
C VAL A 39 -11.39 -3.37 -1.34
N PRO A 40 -11.45 -3.65 -2.65
CA PRO A 40 -12.14 -4.84 -3.13
C PRO A 40 -11.36 -6.08 -2.66
N GLY A 41 -11.83 -6.73 -1.60
CA GLY A 41 -11.20 -7.93 -1.04
C GLY A 41 -12.18 -8.74 -0.18
N THR A 42 -12.22 -10.06 -0.41
CA THR A 42 -13.03 -11.03 0.35
C THR A 42 -12.48 -11.18 1.77
N ALA A 43 -13.38 -11.25 2.75
CA ALA A 43 -13.06 -11.30 4.18
C ALA A 43 -11.98 -12.34 4.51
N GLY A 44 -10.96 -11.95 5.28
CA GLY A 44 -9.96 -12.84 5.87
C GLY A 44 -8.85 -13.38 4.95
N GLU A 45 -8.76 -12.95 3.69
CA GLU A 45 -7.84 -13.54 2.70
C GLU A 45 -6.69 -12.61 2.26
N LEU A 46 -5.72 -13.19 1.55
CA LEU A 46 -4.76 -12.42 0.75
C LEU A 46 -5.50 -11.60 -0.31
N LEU A 47 -5.06 -10.36 -0.54
CA LEU A 47 -5.60 -9.52 -1.60
C LEU A 47 -5.46 -10.21 -2.96
N SER A 48 -6.51 -10.17 -3.76
CA SER A 48 -6.49 -10.71 -5.11
C SER A 48 -5.42 -10.02 -5.97
N PRO A 49 -4.82 -10.73 -6.93
CA PRO A 49 -3.89 -10.13 -7.88
C PRO A 49 -4.52 -8.89 -8.55
N GLY A 50 -3.75 -7.81 -8.64
CA GLY A 50 -4.20 -6.56 -9.28
C GLY A 50 -4.87 -5.56 -8.35
N VAL A 51 -5.28 -5.95 -7.14
CA VAL A 51 -5.72 -5.01 -6.09
C VAL A 51 -4.51 -4.28 -5.52
N LEU A 52 -3.48 -5.04 -5.18
CA LEU A 52 -2.15 -4.52 -4.89
C LEU A 52 -1.25 -4.83 -6.09
N GLN A 53 -0.67 -3.79 -6.69
CA GLN A 53 0.18 -3.86 -7.87
C GLN A 53 1.59 -3.41 -7.52
N PRO A 54 2.64 -4.22 -7.80
CA PRO A 54 3.98 -3.82 -7.43
C PRO A 54 4.46 -2.77 -8.43
N ALA A 55 5.33 -1.88 -7.98
CA ALA A 55 6.09 -1.06 -8.92
C ALA A 55 6.91 -1.95 -9.86
N LEU A 56 7.39 -1.39 -10.97
CA LEU A 56 8.29 -2.09 -11.88
C LEU A 56 9.51 -2.60 -11.12
N GLY A 57 9.52 -3.89 -10.82
CA GLY A 57 10.55 -4.50 -10.00
C GLY A 57 10.24 -4.66 -8.51
N GLY A 58 8.99 -4.59 -8.06
CA GLY A 58 8.57 -5.16 -6.77
C GLY A 58 8.01 -6.57 -6.96
N SER A 59 8.00 -7.40 -5.93
CA SER A 59 7.15 -8.60 -5.90
C SER A 59 6.48 -8.70 -4.53
N PHE A 60 5.26 -9.20 -4.49
CA PHE A 60 4.52 -9.36 -3.23
C PHE A 60 4.61 -10.80 -2.77
N ALA A 61 5.15 -10.99 -1.57
CA ALA A 61 5.02 -12.27 -0.87
C ALA A 61 3.72 -12.34 -0.06
N GLY A 62 3.01 -11.22 0.11
CA GLY A 62 1.67 -11.22 0.67
C GLY A 62 1.14 -9.82 0.96
N ALA A 63 -0.16 -9.66 0.85
CA ALA A 63 -0.90 -8.55 1.42
C ALA A 63 -2.19 -9.10 2.00
N GLY A 64 -2.38 -9.01 3.31
CA GLY A 64 -3.52 -9.60 4.01
C GLY A 64 -4.42 -8.52 4.59
N LEU A 65 -5.72 -8.80 4.61
CA LEU A 65 -6.71 -7.99 5.31
C LEU A 65 -6.88 -8.49 6.75
N VAL A 66 -6.78 -7.60 7.74
CA VAL A 66 -7.16 -7.92 9.13
C VAL A 66 -8.66 -7.66 9.26
N ASP A 67 -9.41 -8.71 9.61
CA ASP A 67 -10.82 -8.88 9.25
C ASP A 67 -11.82 -7.89 9.88
N ALA A 68 -12.64 -7.31 8.98
CA ALA A 68 -14.01 -6.81 9.20
C ALA A 68 -14.86 -6.97 7.91
N GLY A 69 -14.43 -7.78 6.93
CA GLY A 69 -14.98 -7.84 5.57
C GLY A 69 -14.55 -6.68 4.65
N ALA A 70 -15.16 -6.59 3.45
CA ALA A 70 -15.02 -5.46 2.51
C ALA A 70 -15.69 -4.19 3.06
N GLN A 71 -15.32 -3.80 4.27
CA GLN A 71 -15.87 -2.65 4.96
C GLN A 71 -15.00 -1.42 4.73
N PRO A 72 -15.56 -0.23 4.87
CA PRO A 72 -14.76 0.97 4.84
C PRO A 72 -13.82 1.04 6.05
N GLY A 73 -12.59 1.51 5.84
CA GLY A 73 -11.64 1.74 6.94
C GLY A 73 -10.76 0.53 7.30
N GLN A 74 -10.35 -0.24 6.30
CA GLN A 74 -9.60 -1.50 6.48
C GLN A 74 -8.15 -1.29 6.91
N VAL A 75 -7.60 -2.29 7.59
CA VAL A 75 -6.19 -2.40 7.93
C VAL A 75 -5.55 -3.54 7.15
N LEU A 76 -4.50 -3.21 6.39
CA LEU A 76 -3.77 -4.14 5.53
C LEU A 76 -2.36 -4.39 6.08
N LEU A 77 -1.97 -5.66 6.15
CA LEU A 77 -0.59 -6.07 6.39
C LEU A 77 0.07 -6.32 5.04
N VAL A 78 1.07 -5.52 4.68
CA VAL A 78 1.71 -5.58 3.37
C VAL A 78 3.15 -6.07 3.51
N ASN A 79 3.52 -7.06 2.70
CA ASN A 79 4.87 -7.58 2.60
C ASN A 79 5.32 -7.65 1.12
N ILE A 80 6.33 -6.86 0.81
CA ILE A 80 6.98 -6.77 -0.50
C ILE A 80 8.34 -7.44 -0.36
N SER A 81 8.69 -8.35 -1.27
CA SER A 81 9.99 -9.00 -1.29
C SER A 81 10.42 -9.26 -2.73
N ARG A 82 11.70 -9.03 -3.06
CA ARG A 82 12.25 -9.40 -4.36
C ARG A 82 13.69 -9.88 -4.21
N HIS A 83 13.94 -11.08 -4.71
CA HIS A 83 15.25 -11.72 -4.63
C HIS A 83 16.36 -10.93 -5.38
N GLY A 84 16.00 -10.23 -6.47
CA GLY A 84 16.92 -9.38 -7.23
C GLY A 84 17.09 -7.96 -6.67
N GLY A 85 16.42 -7.62 -5.56
CA GLY A 85 16.38 -6.27 -5.01
C GLY A 85 15.57 -5.27 -5.85
N PHE A 86 15.26 -4.13 -5.24
CA PHE A 86 14.69 -2.94 -5.87
C PHE A 86 15.25 -1.70 -5.20
N THR A 87 15.55 -0.65 -5.97
CA THR A 87 16.00 0.62 -5.42
C THR A 87 14.84 1.31 -4.69
N VAL A 88 15.17 2.18 -3.74
CA VAL A 88 14.20 3.14 -3.18
C VAL A 88 13.50 3.91 -4.31
N GLY A 89 12.23 4.23 -4.11
CA GLY A 89 11.36 4.80 -5.12
C GLY A 89 9.94 4.23 -5.04
N PRO A 90 9.20 4.14 -6.16
CA PRO A 90 7.89 3.50 -6.17
C PRO A 90 7.97 2.06 -5.65
N LEU A 91 7.07 1.68 -4.73
CA LEU A 91 7.01 0.33 -4.18
C LEU A 91 5.79 -0.44 -4.66
N ALA A 92 4.61 0.15 -4.48
CA ALA A 92 3.34 -0.49 -4.73
C ALA A 92 2.23 0.52 -4.95
N THR A 93 1.18 0.10 -5.64
CA THR A 93 -0.07 0.83 -5.78
C THR A 93 -1.21 -0.06 -5.30
N LEU A 94 -2.04 0.45 -4.40
CA LEU A 94 -3.26 -0.18 -3.93
C LEU A 94 -4.45 0.48 -4.62
N ASN A 95 -5.28 -0.33 -5.29
CA ASN A 95 -6.52 0.10 -5.89
C ASN A 95 -7.65 0.04 -4.85
N CYS A 96 -8.34 1.16 -4.66
CA CYS A 96 -9.45 1.34 -3.74
C CYS A 96 -10.65 1.97 -4.45
N THR A 97 -11.78 1.92 -3.77
CA THR A 97 -13.00 2.63 -4.15
C THR A 97 -13.34 3.66 -3.09
N LEU A 98 -13.61 4.89 -3.52
CA LEU A 98 -14.06 5.99 -2.67
C LEU A 98 -15.59 6.00 -2.57
N ALA A 99 -16.10 6.19 -1.35
CA ALA A 99 -17.52 6.32 -1.10
C ALA A 99 -18.13 7.51 -1.87
N PRO A 100 -19.37 7.39 -2.36
CA PRO A 100 -19.98 8.45 -3.16
C PRO A 100 -20.08 9.79 -2.44
N GLY A 101 -19.62 10.86 -3.09
CA GLY A 101 -19.69 12.22 -2.54
C GLY A 101 -18.73 12.49 -1.37
N ALA A 102 -17.88 11.52 -1.00
CA ALA A 102 -16.85 11.71 0.01
C ALA A 102 -15.60 12.36 -0.60
N GLY A 103 -14.93 13.20 0.20
CA GLY A 103 -13.55 13.57 -0.04
C GLY A 103 -12.62 12.64 0.73
N VAL A 104 -11.36 12.55 0.30
CA VAL A 104 -10.31 11.85 1.04
C VAL A 104 -8.97 12.54 0.80
N ALA A 105 -8.23 12.77 1.88
CA ALA A 105 -6.86 13.26 1.82
C ALA A 105 -5.87 12.11 2.08
N SER A 106 -4.67 12.20 1.50
CA SER A 106 -3.61 11.22 1.76
C SER A 106 -3.19 11.18 3.25
N SER A 107 -3.35 12.29 3.97
CA SER A 107 -3.07 12.39 5.40
C SER A 107 -4.00 11.55 6.28
N GLU A 108 -5.15 11.13 5.76
CA GLU A 108 -6.08 10.24 6.47
C GLU A 108 -5.71 8.76 6.35
N ILE A 109 -4.73 8.44 5.49
CA ILE A 109 -4.17 7.09 5.35
C ILE A 109 -2.94 6.98 6.23
N VAL A 110 -2.95 5.99 7.11
CA VAL A 110 -1.86 5.79 8.08
C VAL A 110 -1.02 4.59 7.66
N LEU A 111 0.26 4.83 7.40
CA LEU A 111 1.26 3.78 7.24
C LEU A 111 2.11 3.70 8.50
N SER A 112 2.16 2.52 9.11
CA SER A 112 2.85 2.28 10.39
C SER A 112 3.67 0.99 10.36
N GLY A 113 4.61 0.87 11.31
CA GLY A 113 5.45 -0.33 11.44
C GLY A 113 6.35 -0.60 10.22
N PHE A 114 6.71 0.44 9.47
CA PHE A 114 7.52 0.29 8.27
C PHE A 114 8.91 -0.24 8.60
N SER A 115 9.32 -1.28 7.88
CA SER A 115 10.68 -1.80 7.91
C SER A 115 11.08 -2.22 6.51
N ALA A 116 12.12 -1.59 5.98
CA ALA A 116 12.82 -2.07 4.80
C ALA A 116 13.95 -3.02 5.21
N ARG A 117 14.26 -4.03 4.39
CA ARG A 117 15.26 -5.05 4.70
C ARG A 117 16.28 -5.22 3.58
N ASP A 118 17.51 -5.52 3.96
CA ASP A 118 18.62 -5.85 3.05
C ASP A 118 18.56 -7.32 2.57
N SER A 119 19.58 -7.75 1.81
CA SER A 119 19.69 -9.11 1.28
C SER A 119 19.77 -10.19 2.35
N ASN A 120 20.20 -9.85 3.57
CA ASN A 120 20.29 -10.75 4.70
C ASN A 120 19.00 -10.73 5.55
N GLY A 121 18.01 -9.93 5.17
CA GLY A 121 16.77 -9.74 5.91
C GLY A 121 16.90 -8.80 7.11
N ALA A 122 18.03 -8.12 7.27
CA ALA A 122 18.27 -7.16 8.35
C ALA A 122 17.61 -5.80 8.03
N PRO A 123 17.08 -5.08 9.04
CA PRO A 123 16.43 -3.79 8.81
C PRO A 123 17.43 -2.73 8.34
N ILE A 124 17.04 -1.94 7.34
CA ILE A 124 17.82 -0.81 6.83
C ILE A 124 17.32 0.48 7.48
N ALA A 125 18.20 1.17 8.21
CA ALA A 125 17.89 2.46 8.82
C ALA A 125 17.80 3.60 7.78
N GLY A 126 17.00 4.63 8.08
CA GLY A 126 16.90 5.82 7.24
C GLY A 126 16.04 5.67 5.97
N ILE A 127 15.40 4.52 5.76
CA ILE A 127 14.38 4.36 4.72
C ILE A 127 13.05 4.88 5.24
N VAL A 128 12.47 5.81 4.51
CA VAL A 128 11.21 6.49 4.87
C VAL A 128 10.15 6.15 3.83
N PRO A 129 8.97 5.66 4.23
CA PRO A 129 7.86 5.43 3.33
C PRO A 129 7.11 6.74 3.06
N HIS A 130 6.55 6.85 1.86
CA HIS A 130 5.69 7.95 1.45
C HIS A 130 4.38 7.41 0.89
N LEU A 131 3.32 8.18 1.12
CA LEU A 131 2.00 7.90 0.60
C LEU A 131 1.54 9.06 -0.27
N ALA A 132 1.02 8.72 -1.44
CA ALA A 132 0.30 9.66 -2.29
C ALA A 132 -1.06 9.07 -2.64
N LEU A 133 -2.06 9.94 -2.80
CA LEU A 133 -3.37 9.56 -3.26
C LEU A 133 -3.57 10.06 -4.69
N LYS A 134 -4.08 9.20 -5.57
CA LYS A 134 -4.49 9.57 -6.92
C LYS A 134 -5.97 9.28 -7.09
N THR A 135 -6.76 10.33 -7.30
CA THR A 135 -8.13 10.25 -7.77
C THR A 135 -8.11 10.24 -9.30
N GLN A 136 -8.84 9.33 -9.95
CA GLN A 136 -8.98 9.35 -11.41
C GLN A 136 -10.08 10.30 -11.86
#